data_AF-A0A6A5U4Z1-F1
#
_entry.id   AF-A0A6A5U4Z1-F1
#
_cell.length_a   1.000
_cell.length_b   1.000
_cell.length_c   1.000
_cell.angle_alpha   90.00
_cell.angle_beta   90.00
_cell.angle_gamma   90.00
#
_symmetry.space_group_name_H-M   'P 1'
#
loop_
_entity.id
_entity.type
_entity.pdbx_description
1 polymer ?
#
loop_
_entity_poly.entity_id
_entity_poly.type
_entity_poly.pdbx_seq_one_letter_code
_entity_poly.pdbx_strand_id
1 'polypeptide(L)'
;EHAAELKVKNRRKRYLDMHPHYFDDFTLELGNPKLHYFCIRRFQTATERETAGHGQVASEKMASSLWRAEIRKEGEEDMVQYTVFEQNVAKNNEAVTKEEAREWWVDEMTQRFLCGKDRAFDYKTVDENHKYDDPEEERDIQDAYFDSMESDFDSDGEGKEKVLTGETGIQDY
;
A
#
# COMPACT_ATOMS: atom_id res chain seq x y z
N GLU A 1 5.72 16.75 -13.62
CA GLU A 1 6.53 15.91 -12.71
C GLU A 1 5.68 15.38 -11.56
N HIS A 2 5.11 16.25 -10.73
CA HIS A 2 4.34 15.85 -9.55
C HIS A 2 3.13 14.93 -9.82
N ALA A 3 2.41 15.12 -10.93
CA ALA A 3 1.29 14.24 -11.31
C ALA A 3 1.74 12.80 -11.65
N ALA A 4 2.92 12.63 -12.24
CA ALA A 4 3.47 11.29 -12.54
C ALA A 4 3.93 10.58 -11.27
N GLU A 5 4.57 11.31 -10.35
CA GLU A 5 4.93 10.79 -9.01
C GLU A 5 3.69 10.38 -8.21
N LEU A 6 2.61 11.17 -8.28
CA LEU A 6 1.35 10.87 -7.62
C LEU A 6 0.72 9.59 -8.18
N LYS A 7 0.69 9.43 -9.52
CA LYS A 7 0.21 8.20 -10.15
C LYS A 7 1.00 6.96 -9.69
N VAL A 8 2.34 7.06 -9.62
CA VAL A 8 3.19 5.97 -9.11
C VAL A 8 2.84 5.63 -7.65
N LYS A 9 2.68 6.64 -6.79
CA LYS A 9 2.27 6.42 -5.39
C LYS A 9 0.88 5.80 -5.27
N ASN A 10 -0.07 6.21 -6.10
CA ASN A 10 -1.42 5.64 -6.13
C ASN A 10 -1.40 4.17 -6.56
N ARG A 11 -0.63 3.82 -7.61
CA ARG A 11 -0.42 2.42 -8.03
C ARG A 11 0.17 1.57 -6.91
N ARG A 12 1.21 2.08 -6.25
CA ARG A 12 1.84 1.40 -5.11
C ARG A 12 0.89 1.23 -3.93
N LYS A 13 0.11 2.25 -3.59
CA LYS A 13 -0.92 2.15 -2.55
C LYS A 13 -1.93 1.05 -2.89
N ARG A 14 -2.42 1.05 -4.12
CA ARG A 14 -3.39 0.06 -4.60
C ARG A 14 -2.81 -1.36 -4.63
N TYR A 15 -1.52 -1.51 -4.91
CA TYR A 15 -0.84 -2.79 -4.76
C TYR A 15 -0.91 -3.31 -3.31
N LEU A 16 -0.60 -2.46 -2.33
CA LEU A 16 -0.64 -2.84 -0.91
C LEU A 16 -2.06 -3.22 -0.45
N ASP A 17 -3.07 -2.47 -0.88
CA ASP A 17 -4.48 -2.77 -0.57
C ASP A 17 -4.89 -4.17 -1.10
N MET A 18 -4.37 -4.56 -2.27
CA MET A 18 -4.63 -5.85 -2.90
C MET A 18 -3.74 -6.99 -2.38
N HIS A 19 -2.62 -6.67 -1.74
CA HIS A 19 -1.64 -7.66 -1.26
C HIS A 19 -1.33 -7.47 0.24
N PRO A 20 -2.28 -7.77 1.14
CA PRO A 20 -2.04 -7.70 2.58
C PRO A 20 -0.86 -8.58 3.04
N HIS A 21 -0.58 -9.66 2.32
CA HIS A 21 0.53 -10.59 2.57
C HIS A 21 1.92 -9.98 2.42
N TYR A 22 2.05 -8.79 1.81
CA TYR A 22 3.32 -8.08 1.71
C TYR A 22 3.95 -7.88 3.10
N PHE A 23 3.16 -7.51 4.11
CA PHE A 23 3.66 -7.25 5.47
C PHE A 23 4.11 -8.50 6.25
N ASP A 24 3.78 -9.69 5.75
CA ASP A 24 4.17 -10.96 6.35
C ASP A 24 5.49 -11.48 5.76
N ASP A 25 6.07 -10.80 4.75
CA ASP A 25 7.32 -11.19 4.13
C ASP A 25 8.52 -10.95 5.06
N PHE A 26 9.35 -11.98 5.21
CA PHE A 26 10.57 -11.94 6.00
C PHE A 26 11.61 -10.96 5.42
N THR A 27 11.58 -10.70 4.11
CA THR A 27 12.53 -9.77 3.49
C THR A 27 12.40 -8.35 4.04
N LEU A 28 11.20 -7.96 4.51
CA LEU A 28 10.97 -6.67 5.15
C LEU A 28 11.69 -6.54 6.50
N GLU A 29 11.89 -7.65 7.22
CA GLU A 29 12.66 -7.65 8.46
C GLU A 29 14.10 -7.18 8.23
N LEU A 30 14.69 -7.57 7.09
CA LEU A 30 16.05 -7.17 6.70
C LEU A 30 16.12 -5.69 6.31
N GLY A 31 15.01 -5.13 5.82
CA GLY A 31 14.92 -3.72 5.45
C GLY A 31 14.95 -2.77 6.64
N ASN A 32 14.38 -3.16 7.79
CA ASN A 32 14.50 -2.41 9.05
C ASN A 32 14.49 -3.34 10.28
N PRO A 33 15.65 -3.93 10.61
CA PRO A 33 15.75 -4.91 11.70
C PRO A 33 15.44 -4.33 13.08
N LYS A 34 15.75 -3.05 13.31
CA LYS A 34 15.48 -2.34 14.58
C LYS A 34 13.98 -2.21 14.81
N LEU A 35 13.27 -1.64 13.82
CA LEU A 35 11.83 -1.46 13.88
C LEU A 35 11.10 -2.81 14.05
N HIS A 36 11.49 -3.82 13.26
CA HIS A 36 10.89 -5.15 13.35
C HIS A 36 11.03 -5.75 14.76
N TYR A 37 12.19 -5.55 15.39
CA TYR A 37 12.43 -6.02 16.75
C TYR A 37 11.48 -5.38 17.76
N PHE A 38 11.32 -4.06 17.71
CA PHE A 38 10.47 -3.32 18.65
C PHE A 38 8.98 -3.55 18.42
N CYS A 39 8.54 -3.58 17.17
CA CYS A 39 7.12 -3.68 16.81
C CYS A 39 6.57 -5.10 16.86
N ILE A 40 7.34 -6.09 16.39
CA ILE A 40 6.85 -7.44 16.16
C ILE A 40 7.51 -8.41 17.14
N ARG A 41 8.85 -8.47 17.15
CA ARG A 41 9.58 -9.50 17.89
C ARG A 41 9.41 -9.41 19.42
N ARG A 42 9.30 -8.19 19.96
CA ARG A 42 9.07 -7.94 21.40
C ARG A 42 7.79 -8.59 21.91
N PHE A 43 6.76 -8.66 21.08
CA PHE A 43 5.44 -9.22 21.41
C PHE A 43 5.25 -10.67 20.95
N GLN A 44 6.18 -11.23 20.17
CA GLN A 44 6.16 -12.64 19.78
C GLN A 44 6.56 -13.56 20.94
N THR A 45 5.75 -14.59 21.15
CA THR A 45 6.01 -15.67 22.13
C THR A 45 7.12 -16.60 21.67
N ALA A 46 7.69 -17.40 22.59
CA ALA A 46 8.77 -18.35 22.25
C ALA A 46 8.33 -19.38 21.19
N THR A 47 7.08 -19.85 21.25
CA THR A 47 6.49 -20.82 20.32
C THR A 47 6.29 -20.24 18.92
N GLU A 48 5.82 -19.00 18.80
CA GLU A 48 5.68 -18.31 17.50
C GLU A 48 7.03 -18.05 16.82
N ARG A 49 8.11 -17.90 17.60
CA ARG A 49 9.46 -17.70 17.05
C ARG A 49 10.03 -18.96 16.42
N GLU A 50 9.72 -20.12 16.97
CA GLU A 50 10.18 -21.41 16.46
C GLU A 50 9.47 -21.80 15.17
N THR A 51 8.19 -21.46 15.04
CA THR A 51 7.40 -21.66 13.81
C THR A 51 7.83 -20.69 12.70
N ALA A 52 8.01 -19.41 13.01
CA ALA A 52 8.54 -18.43 12.05
C ALA A 52 9.96 -18.81 11.58
N GLY A 53 10.76 -19.38 12.47
CA GLY A 53 12.06 -19.94 12.12
C GLY A 53 11.97 -21.14 11.18
N HIS A 54 10.93 -21.96 11.19
CA HIS A 54 10.91 -23.16 10.33
C HIS A 54 10.93 -22.86 8.83
N GLY A 55 10.38 -21.72 8.39
CA GLY A 55 10.33 -21.34 6.97
C GLY A 55 11.60 -20.63 6.44
N GLN A 56 12.48 -20.14 7.31
CA GLN A 56 13.63 -19.32 6.92
C GLN A 56 14.86 -20.15 6.55
N VAL A 57 15.57 -19.70 5.52
CA VAL A 57 16.86 -20.28 5.12
C VAL A 57 17.90 -20.05 6.24
N ALA A 58 18.85 -20.95 6.41
CA ALA A 58 19.85 -20.83 7.48
C ALA A 58 20.65 -19.52 7.41
N SER A 59 20.94 -19.01 6.20
CA SER A 59 21.61 -17.73 5.96
C SER A 59 20.81 -16.54 6.48
N GLU A 60 19.50 -16.54 6.26
CA GLU A 60 18.55 -15.50 6.70
C GLU A 60 18.44 -15.45 8.22
N LYS A 61 18.35 -16.63 8.87
CA LYS A 61 18.38 -16.75 10.33
C LYS A 61 19.65 -16.20 10.92
N MET A 62 20.79 -16.47 10.28
CA MET A 62 22.09 -15.96 10.71
C MET A 62 22.18 -14.44 10.55
N ALA A 63 21.81 -13.91 9.38
CA ALA A 63 21.80 -12.46 9.13
C ALA A 63 20.94 -11.71 10.14
N SER A 64 19.71 -12.19 10.36
CA SER A 64 18.79 -11.63 11.35
C SER A 64 19.37 -11.72 12.78
N SER A 65 20.09 -12.80 13.11
CA SER A 65 20.73 -12.97 14.43
C SER A 65 21.94 -12.07 14.64
N LEU A 66 22.72 -11.83 13.59
CA LEU A 66 23.86 -10.89 13.61
C LEU A 66 23.37 -9.45 13.78
N TRP A 67 22.38 -9.02 13.00
CA TRP A 67 21.78 -7.69 13.15
C TRP A 67 21.23 -7.47 14.56
N ARG A 68 20.57 -8.48 15.15
CA ARG A 68 20.12 -8.41 16.55
C ARG A 68 21.26 -8.29 17.55
N ALA A 69 22.39 -8.97 17.30
CA ALA A 69 23.56 -8.85 18.14
C ALA A 69 24.16 -7.44 18.04
N GLU A 70 24.14 -6.86 16.84
CA GLU A 70 24.61 -5.50 16.60
C GLU A 70 23.71 -4.46 17.28
N ILE A 71 22.39 -4.55 17.14
CA ILE A 71 21.45 -3.64 17.84
C ILE A 71 21.63 -3.67 19.37
N ARG A 72 21.96 -4.83 19.95
CA ARG A 72 22.24 -4.95 21.39
C ARG A 72 23.58 -4.34 21.80
N LYS A 73 24.52 -4.25 20.86
CA LYS A 73 25.90 -3.81 21.08
C LYS A 73 26.08 -2.33 20.75
N GLU A 74 25.32 -1.86 19.77
CA GLU A 74 25.36 -0.54 19.17
C GLU A 74 24.11 0.23 19.64
N GLY A 75 24.19 0.70 20.88
CA GLY A 75 23.14 1.54 21.47
C GLY A 75 23.16 2.99 21.01
N GLU A 76 24.00 3.41 20.04
CA GLU A 76 24.34 4.84 19.96
C GLU A 76 24.60 5.52 18.59
N GLU A 77 24.89 4.86 17.45
CA GLU A 77 25.45 5.65 16.31
C GLU A 77 24.77 5.57 14.93
N ASP A 78 23.73 4.77 14.72
CA ASP A 78 23.13 4.70 13.38
C ASP A 78 22.04 5.75 13.16
N MET A 79 22.47 6.86 12.57
CA MET A 79 21.68 7.99 12.06
C MET A 79 20.84 7.56 10.83
N VAL A 80 19.91 6.64 11.02
CA VAL A 80 18.85 6.39 10.04
C VAL A 80 17.75 7.39 10.32
N GLN A 81 17.74 8.49 9.57
CA GLN A 81 16.64 9.46 9.61
C GLN A 81 15.33 8.80 9.15
N TYR A 82 14.61 8.16 10.06
CA TYR A 82 13.20 7.85 9.86
C TYR A 82 12.41 8.07 11.17
N THR A 83 11.73 9.22 11.15
CA THR A 83 10.35 9.48 11.59
C THR A 83 9.99 9.01 13.00
N VAL A 84 9.75 9.98 13.90
CA VAL A 84 8.77 10.02 15.01
C VAL A 84 8.59 8.76 15.89
N PHE A 85 8.48 7.56 15.33
CA PHE A 85 8.55 6.24 15.94
C PHE A 85 9.72 6.04 16.89
N GLU A 86 11.00 6.17 16.49
CA GLU A 86 12.11 5.94 17.44
C GLU A 86 12.03 6.91 18.62
N GLN A 87 11.63 8.16 18.36
CA GLN A 87 11.41 9.16 19.40
C GLN A 87 10.21 8.82 20.29
N ASN A 88 9.12 8.25 19.75
CA ASN A 88 7.91 7.93 20.49
C ASN A 88 8.02 6.58 21.23
N VAL A 89 8.63 5.56 20.64
CA VAL A 89 8.83 4.24 21.24
C VAL A 89 9.94 4.25 22.29
N ALA A 90 11.02 5.02 22.07
CA ALA A 90 12.04 5.21 23.10
C ALA A 90 11.55 6.08 24.27
N LYS A 91 10.67 7.06 24.02
CA LYS A 91 10.09 7.91 25.09
C LYS A 91 8.91 7.26 25.83
N ASN A 92 8.00 6.60 25.12
CA ASN A 92 6.75 6.07 25.69
C ASN A 92 6.90 4.59 26.06
N ASN A 93 7.97 4.23 26.79
CA ASN A 93 8.27 2.85 27.22
C ASN A 93 7.19 2.22 28.13
N GLU A 94 6.00 2.81 28.21
CA GLU A 94 4.84 2.39 28.99
C GLU A 94 3.60 2.31 28.09
N ALA A 95 3.06 1.09 27.97
CA ALA A 95 1.75 0.71 27.40
C ALA A 95 1.54 0.64 25.88
N VAL A 96 2.58 0.47 25.04
CA VAL A 96 2.33 0.08 23.63
C VAL A 96 1.78 -1.34 23.57
N THR A 97 0.59 -1.50 23.03
CA THR A 97 -0.05 -2.81 22.81
C THR A 97 0.54 -3.51 21.58
N LYS A 98 0.34 -4.84 21.48
CA LYS A 98 0.77 -5.63 20.31
C LYS A 98 0.13 -5.10 19.01
N GLU A 99 -1.10 -4.59 19.10
CA GLU A 99 -1.87 -4.08 17.96
C GLU A 99 -1.31 -2.75 17.46
N GLU A 100 -1.12 -1.77 18.35
CA GLU A 100 -0.51 -0.47 18.01
C GLU A 100 0.92 -0.65 17.44
N ALA A 101 1.69 -1.55 18.03
CA ALA A 101 3.02 -1.88 17.54
C ALA A 101 3.01 -2.45 16.12
N ARG A 102 2.00 -3.28 15.79
CA ARG A 102 1.80 -3.82 14.44
C ARG A 102 1.34 -2.73 13.48
N GLU A 103 0.46 -1.84 13.89
CA GLU A 103 0.03 -0.70 13.06
C GLU A 103 1.20 0.20 12.69
N TRP A 104 2.09 0.48 13.64
CA TRP A 104 3.31 1.25 13.37
C TRP A 104 4.26 0.56 12.40
N TRP A 105 4.42 -0.76 12.52
CA TRP A 105 5.18 -1.54 11.54
C TRP A 105 4.57 -1.42 10.15
N VAL A 106 3.25 -1.58 10.04
CA VAL A 106 2.52 -1.49 8.77
C VAL A 106 2.64 -0.09 8.17
N ASP A 107 2.46 0.97 8.96
CA ASP A 107 2.54 2.36 8.48
C ASP A 107 3.94 2.70 7.96
N GLU A 108 4.99 2.41 8.73
CA GLU A 108 6.37 2.72 8.32
C GLU A 108 6.81 1.88 7.11
N MET A 109 6.44 0.60 7.04
CA MET A 109 6.68 -0.21 5.84
C MET A 109 5.86 0.28 4.64
N THR A 110 4.65 0.79 4.85
CA THR A 110 3.82 1.43 3.82
C THR A 110 4.50 2.68 3.28
N GLN A 111 4.94 3.60 4.14
CA GLN A 111 5.65 4.81 3.73
C GLN A 111 6.92 4.50 2.94
N ARG A 112 7.69 3.50 3.39
CA ARG A 112 8.88 3.01 2.68
C ARG A 112 8.53 2.45 1.30
N PHE A 113 7.47 1.64 1.21
CA PHE A 113 7.02 1.08 -0.04
C PHE A 113 6.57 2.17 -1.03
N LEU A 114 5.73 3.11 -0.57
CA LEU A 114 5.24 4.24 -1.37
C LEU A 114 6.39 5.11 -1.88
N CYS A 115 7.42 5.34 -1.05
CA CYS A 115 8.61 6.11 -1.42
C CYS A 115 9.59 5.35 -2.33
N GLY A 116 9.38 4.06 -2.61
CA GLY A 116 10.29 3.28 -3.45
C GLY A 116 11.57 2.85 -2.75
N LYS A 117 11.56 2.76 -1.41
CA LYS A 117 12.75 2.51 -0.59
C LYS A 117 12.94 1.04 -0.22
N ASP A 118 11.99 0.17 -0.59
CA ASP A 118 12.16 -1.27 -0.43
C ASP A 118 13.06 -1.81 -1.55
N ARG A 119 14.31 -2.13 -1.21
CA ARG A 119 15.28 -2.65 -2.17
C ARG A 119 15.05 -4.11 -2.56
N ALA A 120 14.27 -4.85 -1.76
CA ALA A 120 13.97 -6.25 -2.06
C ALA A 120 12.85 -6.38 -3.09
N PHE A 121 12.03 -5.35 -3.26
CA PHE A 121 10.87 -5.35 -4.15
C PHE A 121 11.18 -4.82 -5.55
N ASP A 122 10.69 -5.53 -6.58
CA ASP A 122 10.78 -5.05 -7.97
C ASP A 122 9.60 -4.13 -8.32
N TYR A 123 9.80 -2.83 -8.11
CA TYR A 123 8.79 -1.81 -8.37
C TYR A 123 8.31 -1.73 -9.82
N LYS A 124 9.07 -2.22 -10.80
CA LYS A 124 8.63 -2.21 -12.21
C LYS A 124 7.32 -2.96 -12.41
N THR A 125 7.12 -4.03 -11.63
CA THR A 125 5.90 -4.85 -11.67
C THR A 125 4.62 -4.11 -11.29
N VAL A 126 4.76 -3.01 -10.54
CA VAL A 126 3.66 -2.19 -10.03
C VAL A 126 3.61 -0.84 -10.74
N ASP A 127 4.75 -0.17 -10.86
CA ASP A 127 4.85 1.18 -11.41
C ASP A 127 4.48 1.23 -12.90
N GLU A 128 4.77 0.18 -13.67
CA GLU A 128 4.46 0.10 -15.10
C GLU A 128 3.13 -0.62 -15.38
N ASN A 129 2.39 -1.03 -14.34
CA ASN A 129 1.21 -1.86 -14.48
C ASN A 129 -0.09 -1.07 -14.28
N HIS A 130 -0.83 -0.90 -15.38
CA HIS A 130 -2.12 -0.22 -15.43
C HIS A 130 -3.23 -0.87 -14.59
N LYS A 131 -3.09 -2.15 -14.20
CA LYS A 131 -4.07 -2.81 -13.32
C LYS A 131 -4.19 -2.11 -11.95
N TYR A 132 -3.14 -1.41 -11.54
CA TYR A 132 -3.11 -0.67 -10.28
C TYR A 132 -3.45 0.81 -10.45
N ASP A 133 -3.83 1.25 -11.66
CA ASP A 133 -4.42 2.58 -11.83
C ASP A 133 -5.70 2.69 -11.00
N ASP A 134 -5.95 3.89 -10.49
CA ASP A 134 -7.07 4.14 -9.60
C ASP A 134 -8.39 4.12 -10.41
N PRO A 135 -9.33 3.20 -10.12
CA PRO A 135 -10.61 3.17 -10.82
C PRO A 135 -11.45 4.41 -10.53
N GLU A 136 -11.19 5.13 -9.43
CA GLU A 136 -11.85 6.42 -9.19
C GLU A 136 -11.42 7.48 -10.19
N GLU A 137 -10.15 7.49 -10.61
CA GLU A 137 -9.70 8.41 -11.66
C GLU A 137 -10.45 8.11 -12.98
N GLU A 138 -10.70 6.84 -13.29
CA GLU A 138 -11.53 6.45 -14.45
C GLU A 138 -13.00 6.84 -14.29
N ARG A 139 -13.58 6.69 -13.09
CA ARG A 139 -14.97 7.08 -12.81
C ARG A 139 -15.14 8.59 -12.88
N ASP A 140 -14.25 9.36 -12.29
CA ASP A 140 -14.30 10.83 -12.30
C ASP A 140 -14.17 11.37 -13.74
N ILE A 141 -13.31 10.75 -14.56
CA ILE A 141 -13.18 11.07 -15.99
C ILE A 141 -14.47 10.71 -16.75
N GLN A 142 -15.08 9.56 -16.44
CA GLN A 142 -16.33 9.14 -17.05
C GLN A 142 -17.49 10.05 -16.66
N ASP A 143 -17.66 10.36 -15.37
CA ASP A 143 -18.68 11.26 -14.86
C ASP A 143 -18.50 12.65 -15.47
N ALA A 144 -17.26 13.18 -15.53
CA ALA A 144 -16.98 14.44 -16.23
C ALA A 144 -17.30 14.37 -17.73
N TYR A 145 -17.06 13.23 -18.39
CA TYR A 145 -17.44 13.02 -19.79
C TYR A 145 -18.97 13.01 -19.97
N PHE A 146 -19.69 12.30 -19.10
CA PHE A 146 -21.16 12.26 -19.09
C PHE A 146 -21.77 13.64 -18.80
N ASP A 147 -21.22 14.39 -17.85
CA ASP A 147 -21.65 15.75 -17.51
C ASP A 147 -21.32 16.77 -18.63
N SER A 148 -20.21 16.56 -19.34
CA SER A 148 -19.83 17.40 -20.50
C SER A 148 -20.61 17.09 -21.76
N MET A 149 -21.26 15.93 -21.82
CA MET A 149 -22.11 15.55 -22.93
C MET A 149 -23.35 16.43 -22.86
N GLU A 150 -23.49 17.38 -23.77
CA GLU A 150 -24.75 18.11 -23.92
C GLU A 150 -25.85 17.07 -24.15
N SER A 151 -26.80 17.05 -23.21
CA SER A 151 -28.04 16.30 -23.33
C SER A 151 -28.72 16.69 -24.64
N ASP A 152 -28.60 15.86 -25.68
CA ASP A 152 -29.40 15.97 -26.91
C ASP A 152 -30.91 15.80 -26.61
N PHE A 153 -31.26 15.46 -25.37
CA PHE A 153 -32.63 15.37 -24.88
C PHE A 153 -33.26 16.75 -24.61
N ASP A 154 -32.46 17.78 -24.31
CA ASP A 154 -32.95 19.13 -23.98
C ASP A 154 -32.79 20.16 -25.13
N SER A 155 -32.34 19.73 -26.32
CA SER A 155 -32.13 20.62 -27.48
C SER A 155 -33.41 20.94 -28.28
N ASP A 156 -34.59 20.80 -27.67
CA ASP A 156 -35.82 21.35 -28.22
C ASP A 156 -36.52 22.20 -27.16
N GLY A 157 -36.39 23.51 -27.29
CA GLY A 157 -37.23 24.44 -26.57
C GLY A 157 -38.71 24.13 -26.78
N GLU A 158 -39.46 24.22 -25.68
CA GLU A 158 -40.91 24.08 -25.58
C GLU A 158 -41.43 22.65 -25.77
N GLY A 159 -42.25 22.18 -24.83
CA GLY A 159 -42.82 20.83 -24.80
C GLY A 159 -43.67 20.53 -26.03
N LYS A 160 -43.00 20.10 -27.09
CA LYS A 160 -43.59 19.51 -28.29
C LYS A 160 -42.93 18.16 -28.46
N GLU A 161 -43.71 17.14 -28.09
CA GLU A 161 -43.49 15.76 -28.46
C GLU A 161 -42.91 15.69 -29.88
N LYS A 162 -41.64 15.28 -30.01
CA LYS A 162 -41.08 14.89 -31.30
C LYS A 162 -41.91 13.69 -31.78
N VAL A 163 -42.89 13.95 -32.63
CA VAL A 163 -43.66 12.91 -33.30
C VAL A 163 -42.67 12.15 -34.18
N LEU A 164 -42.23 11.00 -33.69
CA LEU A 164 -41.39 10.07 -34.42
C LEU A 164 -42.22 9.54 -35.60
N THR A 165 -42.11 10.17 -36.76
CA THR A 165 -42.64 9.67 -38.03
C THR A 165 -41.72 8.55 -38.54
N GLY A 166 -41.54 7.52 -37.72
CA GLY A 166 -40.98 6.24 -38.15
C GLY A 166 -42.13 5.39 -38.63
N GLU A 167 -42.11 5.00 -39.91
CA GLU A 167 -43.00 3.97 -40.43
C GLU A 167 -42.76 2.69 -39.63
N THR A 168 -43.63 2.42 -38.64
CA THR A 168 -43.64 1.14 -37.94
C THR A 168 -44.13 0.08 -38.91
N GLY A 169 -43.19 -0.59 -39.56
CA GLY A 169 -43.46 -1.73 -40.43
C GLY A 169 -44.33 -2.75 -39.70
N ILE A 170 -45.55 -2.94 -40.20
CA ILE A 170 -46.47 -3.98 -39.76
C ILE A 170 -45.76 -5.32 -39.98
N GLN A 171 -45.58 -6.09 -38.91
CA GLN A 171 -45.10 -7.47 -39.02
C GLN A 171 -46.29 -8.38 -39.31
N ASP A 172 -46.35 -8.86 -40.55
CA ASP A 172 -47.26 -9.94 -40.94
C ASP A 172 -46.87 -11.22 -40.17
N TYR A 173 -47.85 -11.83 -39.50
CA TYR A 173 -47.74 -13.12 -38.80
C TYR A 173 -47.98 -14.30 -39.75
#